data_AF-A0A5E4UPG2-F1
#
_entry.id   AF-A0A5E4UPG2-F1
#
_cell.length_a   1.000
_cell.length_b   1.000
_cell.length_c   1.000
_cell.angle_alpha   90.00
_cell.angle_beta   90.00
_cell.angle_gamma   90.00
#
_symmetry.space_group_name_H-M   'P 1'
#
loop_
_entity.id
_entity.type
_entity.pdbx_description
1 polymer ?
#
loop_
_entity_poly.entity_id
_entity_poly.type
_entity_poly.pdbx_seq_one_letter_code
_entity_poly.pdbx_strand_id
1 'polypeptide(L)'
;MPMDTRFDLAKSDRNVQEWGLPFTMVLDFEWDSAVIEEHVRVDDGERRRRAFGYTGGRLFALVFAPRAEKYMASACARRIRER
;
A
#
# COMPACT_ATOMS: atom_id res chain seq x y z
N MET A 1 9.83 -10.05 0.45
CA MET A 1 8.92 -8.90 0.21
C MET A 1 8.80 -8.69 -1.30
N PRO A 2 7.67 -8.18 -1.81
CA PRO A 2 6.95 -8.77 -2.95
C PRO A 2 7.74 -8.74 -4.25
N MET A 3 8.01 -9.92 -4.82
CA MET A 3 8.66 -10.03 -6.14
C MET A 3 7.68 -9.87 -7.31
N ASP A 4 6.37 -9.79 -7.06
CA ASP A 4 5.37 -9.59 -8.11
C ASP A 4 4.21 -8.70 -7.59
N THR A 5 4.37 -7.39 -7.76
CA THR A 5 3.37 -6.40 -7.33
C THR A 5 2.54 -5.98 -8.55
N ARG A 6 1.24 -6.27 -8.54
CA ARG A 6 0.33 -5.97 -9.67
C ARG A 6 -0.80 -5.07 -9.23
N PHE A 7 -0.69 -3.80 -9.58
CA PHE A 7 -1.72 -2.81 -9.32
C PHE A 7 -2.43 -2.38 -10.61
N ASP A 8 -3.68 -1.97 -10.44
CA ASP A 8 -4.47 -1.36 -11.52
C ASP A 8 -4.02 0.10 -11.72
N LEU A 9 -3.57 0.43 -12.93
CA LEU A 9 -3.06 1.76 -13.26
C LEU A 9 -4.15 2.84 -13.13
N ALA A 10 -5.38 2.55 -13.54
CA ALA A 10 -6.48 3.52 -13.42
C ALA A 10 -6.81 3.85 -11.95
N LYS A 11 -6.69 2.87 -11.04
CA LYS A 11 -6.77 3.12 -9.59
C LYS A 11 -5.56 3.91 -9.08
N SER A 12 -4.37 3.64 -9.59
CA SER A 12 -3.17 4.43 -9.24
C SER A 12 -3.32 5.89 -9.67
N ASP A 13 -3.77 6.14 -10.90
CA ASP A 13 -4.04 7.50 -11.40
C ASP A 13 -5.06 8.24 -10.54
N ARG A 14 -6.14 7.55 -10.13
CA ARG A 14 -7.11 8.14 -9.19
C ARG A 14 -6.47 8.47 -7.85
N ASN A 15 -5.62 7.60 -7.31
CA ASN A 15 -4.93 7.86 -6.05
C ASN A 15 -3.91 9.01 -6.16
N VAL A 16 -3.29 9.18 -7.33
CA VAL A 16 -2.44 10.35 -7.65
C VAL A 16 -3.28 11.62 -7.69
N GLN A 17 -4.44 11.59 -8.38
CA GLN A 17 -5.33 12.75 -8.49
C GLN A 17 -5.87 13.18 -7.12
N GLU A 18 -6.31 12.24 -6.28
CA GLU A 18 -6.91 12.56 -4.99
C GLU A 18 -5.87 12.86 -3.90
N TRP A 19 -4.73 12.16 -3.89
CA TRP A 19 -3.79 12.17 -2.76
C TRP A 19 -2.34 12.47 -3.15
N GLY A 20 -2.03 12.57 -4.44
CA GLY A 20 -0.67 12.80 -4.94
C GLY A 20 0.25 11.61 -4.77
N LEU A 21 -0.30 10.39 -4.62
CA LEU A 21 0.48 9.20 -4.25
C LEU A 21 0.31 8.09 -5.30
N PRO A 22 1.32 7.82 -6.14
CA PRO A 22 1.27 6.73 -7.09
C PRO A 22 1.50 5.39 -6.39
N PHE A 23 0.86 4.33 -6.90
CA PHE A 23 1.08 2.99 -6.35
C PHE A 23 2.46 2.43 -6.67
N THR A 24 3.16 2.99 -7.65
CA THR A 24 4.56 2.65 -7.94
C THR A 24 5.48 2.85 -6.74
N MET A 25 5.12 3.70 -5.76
CA MET A 25 5.93 3.89 -4.56
C MET A 25 6.10 2.62 -3.72
N VAL A 26 5.24 1.61 -3.92
CA VAL A 26 5.35 0.30 -3.29
C VAL A 26 6.67 -0.41 -3.62
N LEU A 27 7.29 -0.05 -4.74
CA LEU A 27 8.57 -0.59 -5.21
C LEU A 27 9.74 -0.04 -4.39
N ASP A 28 9.63 1.21 -3.93
CA ASP A 28 10.62 1.90 -3.11
C ASP A 28 10.29 1.84 -1.60
N PHE A 29 9.21 1.15 -1.24
CA PHE A 29 8.76 1.03 0.14
C PHE A 29 9.70 0.11 0.93
N GLU A 30 10.18 0.60 2.07
CA GLU A 30 11.06 -0.15 2.96
C GLU A 30 10.27 -1.20 3.75
N TRP A 31 10.05 -2.34 3.12
CA TRP A 31 9.26 -3.43 3.69
C TRP A 31 9.92 -4.13 4.88
N ASP A 32 11.25 -4.14 4.96
CA ASP A 32 12.00 -4.81 6.03
C ASP A 32 11.76 -4.19 7.40
N SER A 33 11.68 -2.87 7.44
CA SER A 33 11.40 -2.07 8.64
C SER A 33 9.90 -1.79 8.84
N ALA A 34 9.05 -2.24 7.92
CA ALA A 34 7.63 -1.91 7.94
C ALA A 34 6.83 -2.71 8.97
N VAL A 35 5.94 -2.04 9.69
CA VAL A 35 4.98 -2.66 10.60
C VAL A 35 3.72 -3.01 9.83
N ILE A 36 3.33 -4.29 9.82
CA ILE A 36 2.14 -4.77 9.09
C ILE A 36 1.05 -5.18 10.07
N GLU A 37 -0.12 -4.58 9.93
CA GLU A 37 -1.32 -4.87 10.72
C GLU A 37 -2.44 -5.44 9.85
N GLU A 38 -3.25 -6.35 10.39
CA GLU A 38 -4.48 -6.78 9.74
C GLU A 38 -5.51 -5.64 9.73
N HIS A 39 -6.15 -5.42 8.58
CA HIS A 39 -7.18 -4.40 8.42
C HIS A 39 -8.34 -4.90 7.59
N VAL A 40 -9.38 -5.35 8.26
CA VAL A 40 -10.62 -5.77 7.60
C VAL A 40 -11.54 -4.56 7.50
N ARG A 41 -11.79 -4.07 6.28
CA ARG A 41 -12.99 -3.26 6.04
C ARG A 41 -14.15 -4.23 5.89
N VAL A 42 -15.10 -4.14 6.83
CA VAL A 42 -16.26 -5.03 6.96
C VAL A 42 -17.16 -5.00 5.70
N ASP A 43 -17.06 -3.94 4.89
CA ASP A 43 -17.97 -3.65 3.77
C ASP A 43 -17.79 -4.51 2.50
N ASP A 44 -16.59 -5.03 2.21
CA ASP A 44 -16.27 -5.64 0.89
C ASP A 44 -15.85 -7.12 0.96
N GLY A 45 -15.77 -7.72 2.15
CA GLY A 45 -15.31 -9.11 2.33
C GLY A 45 -13.85 -9.38 1.95
N GLU A 46 -13.14 -8.41 1.37
CA GLU A 46 -11.76 -8.54 0.94
C GLU A 46 -10.80 -8.26 2.12
N ARG A 47 -10.07 -9.28 2.57
CA ARG A 47 -9.08 -9.14 3.65
C ARG A 47 -7.95 -8.22 3.19
N ARG A 48 -7.85 -7.04 3.79
CA ARG A 48 -6.77 -6.09 3.55
C ARG A 48 -5.80 -6.09 4.73
N ARG A 49 -4.55 -5.70 4.47
CA ARG A 49 -3.52 -5.43 5.46
C ARG A 49 -3.09 -3.98 5.32
N ARG A 50 -2.57 -3.41 6.39
CA ARG A 50 -1.95 -2.08 6.40
C ARG A 50 -0.49 -2.23 6.76
N ALA A 51 0.41 -1.75 5.92
CA ALA A 51 1.82 -1.61 6.24
C ALA A 51 2.15 -0.15 6.54
N PHE A 52 2.92 0.09 7.58
CA PHE A 52 3.48 1.39 7.93
C PHE A 52 4.99 1.31 7.76
N GLY A 53 5.55 2.11 6.87
CA GLY A 53 6.97 2.03 6.53
C GLY A 53 7.43 3.26 5.78
N TYR A 54 8.74 3.35 5.59
CA TYR A 54 9.36 4.50 4.98
C TYR A 54 9.44 4.36 3.46
N THR A 55 9.35 5.48 2.76
CA THR A 55 9.66 5.57 1.32
C THR A 55 10.38 6.88 1.09
N GLY A 56 11.64 6.82 0.66
CA GLY A 56 12.47 8.01 0.48
C GLY A 56 12.58 8.87 1.76
N GLY A 57 12.67 8.25 2.93
CA GLY A 57 12.81 8.93 4.22
C GLY A 57 11.53 9.55 4.79
N ARG A 58 10.35 9.20 4.27
CA ARG A 58 9.05 9.66 4.80
C ARG A 58 8.15 8.49 5.18
N LEU A 59 7.39 8.62 6.26
CA LEU A 59 6.48 7.56 6.72
C LEU A 59 5.18 7.52 5.88
N PHE A 60 4.87 6.35 5.36
CA PHE A 60 3.65 6.07 4.60
C PHE A 60 2.89 4.89 5.19
N ALA A 61 1.56 5.01 5.13
CA ALA A 61 0.63 3.91 5.35
C ALA A 61 0.18 3.34 4.00
N LEU A 62 0.45 2.08 3.76
CA LEU A 62 0.10 1.34 2.56
C LEU A 62 -0.97 0.30 2.88
N VAL A 63 -2.16 0.45 2.33
CA VAL A 63 -3.24 -0.55 2.45
C VAL A 63 -3.17 -1.50 1.28
N PHE A 64 -3.22 -2.81 1.53
CA PHE A 64 -3.15 -3.79 0.46
C PHE A 64 -3.89 -5.10 0.68
N ALA A 65 -4.40 -5.67 -0.41
CA ALA A 65 -5.01 -7.00 -0.42
C ALA A 65 -3.99 -8.06 -0.88
N PRO A 66 -3.51 -8.96 0.00
CA PRO A 66 -2.67 -10.07 -0.42
C PRO A 66 -3.50 -11.09 -1.21
N ARG A 67 -3.13 -11.34 -2.47
CA ARG A 67 -3.57 -12.52 -3.23
C ARG A 67 -2.47 -13.57 -3.15
N ALA A 68 -2.84 -14.77 -2.69
CA ALA A 68 -2.03 -15.99 -2.61
C ALA A 68 -0.50 -15.75 -2.59
N GLU A 69 0.02 -15.57 -1.37
CA GLU A 69 1.44 -15.52 -0.97
C GLU A 69 2.38 -14.47 -1.62
N LYS A 70 2.13 -13.98 -2.84
CA LYS A 70 3.12 -13.19 -3.59
C LYS A 70 2.58 -11.91 -4.23
N TYR A 71 1.27 -11.80 -4.41
CA TYR A 71 0.69 -10.71 -5.19
C TYR A 71 -0.06 -9.71 -4.32
N MET A 72 0.14 -8.43 -4.60
CA MET A 72 -0.59 -7.34 -4.00
C MET A 72 -1.51 -6.76 -5.07
N ALA A 73 -2.83 -7.04 -4.96
CA ALA A 73 -3.79 -6.74 -6.03
C ALA A 73 -4.33 -5.30 -6.02
N SER A 74 -4.23 -4.63 -4.88
CA SER A 74 -4.61 -3.24 -4.69
C SER A 74 -3.69 -2.63 -3.64
N ALA A 75 -3.16 -1.46 -3.93
CA ALA A 75 -2.39 -0.64 -3.00
C ALA A 75 -3.21 0.61 -2.69
N CYS A 76 -3.06 1.22 -1.52
CA CYS A 76 -3.44 2.61 -1.32
C CYS A 76 -2.43 3.21 -0.36
N ALA A 77 -1.66 4.18 -0.82
CA ALA A 77 -0.69 4.86 0.00
C ALA A 77 -1.29 6.14 0.57
N ARG A 78 -1.05 6.39 1.85
CA ARG A 78 -1.40 7.62 2.56
C ARG A 78 -0.17 8.11 3.32
N ARG A 79 0.21 9.36 3.07
CA ARG A 79 1.26 10.02 3.84
C ARG A 79 0.78 10.24 5.27
N ILE A 80 1.56 9.77 6.25
CA ILE A 80 1.33 10.14 7.65
C ILE A 80 2.00 11.49 7.88
N ARG A 81 1.27 12.43 8.49
CA ARG A 81 1.87 13.65 9.02
C ARG A 81 2.48 13.28 10.37
N GLU A 82 3.79 13.17 10.42
CA GLU A 82 4.53 13.28 11.69
C GLU A 82 4.28 14.71 12.22
N ARG A 83 3.78 14.82 13.45
CA ARG A 83 3.53 16.11 14.11
C ARG A 83 4.83 16.78 14.50
#